data_AF-A0A537RJ19-F1
#
_entry.id   AF-A0A537RJ19-F1
#
_cell.length_a   1.000
_cell.length_b   1.000
_cell.length_c   1.000
_cell.angle_alpha   90.00
_cell.angle_beta   90.00
_cell.angle_gamma   90.00
#
_symmetry.space_group_name_H-M   'P 1'
#
loop_
_entity.id
_entity.type
_entity.pdbx_description
1 polymer ?
#
loop_
_entity_poly.entity_id
_entity_poly.type
_entity_poly.pdbx_seq_one_letter_code
_entity_poly.pdbx_strand_id
1 'polypeptide(L)'
;MLLRAWIAGLLLAAATVGPSAAQEPDSVEAVEPGGPGELTKCRNWLVASSCKTYHHISLPPRITVGDTITVTFGSSRKEYEFPVARIAHKGRHCAIFSEAEGDRHQIDKINVAPCYRASTVR
;
A
#
# COMPACT_ATOMS: atom_id res chain seq x y z
N MET A 1 18.69 60.34 31.33
CA MET A 1 18.03 59.02 31.49
C MET A 1 17.12 58.80 30.31
N LEU A 2 17.36 57.72 29.56
CA LEU A 2 16.80 57.41 28.25
C LEU A 2 15.32 56.99 28.31
N LEU A 3 14.48 57.51 27.40
CA LEU A 3 13.20 56.89 27.04
C LEU A 3 13.20 56.59 25.53
N ARG A 4 13.02 55.30 25.26
CA ARG A 4 13.31 54.57 24.04
C ARG A 4 12.30 54.91 22.94
N ALA A 5 12.82 55.28 21.76
CA ALA A 5 12.05 55.32 20.53
C ALA A 5 11.76 53.89 20.05
N TRP A 6 10.49 53.55 19.93
CA TRP A 6 10.00 52.32 19.32
C TRP A 6 9.76 52.61 17.83
N ILE A 7 10.19 51.73 16.91
CA ILE A 7 9.58 51.44 15.60
C ILE A 7 10.43 50.37 14.87
N ALA A 8 9.71 49.53 14.10
CA ALA A 8 10.15 48.62 13.03
C ALA A 8 10.67 47.25 13.50
N GLY A 9 10.16 46.11 13.01
CA GLY A 9 9.14 45.88 12.00
C GLY A 9 8.87 44.37 11.98
N LEU A 10 7.60 44.00 12.06
CA LEU A 10 7.17 42.60 12.10
C LEU A 10 7.04 42.10 10.64
N LEU A 11 8.07 41.45 10.11
CA LEU A 11 7.99 40.71 8.85
C LEU A 11 7.36 39.34 9.11
N LEU A 12 6.03 39.28 9.00
CA LEU A 12 5.29 38.02 8.90
C LEU A 12 5.55 37.41 7.52
N ALA A 13 6.53 36.51 7.44
CA ALA A 13 6.65 35.61 6.31
C ALA A 13 5.51 34.59 6.37
N ALA A 14 4.44 34.85 5.62
CA ALA A 14 3.39 33.88 5.35
C ALA A 14 3.95 32.78 4.44
N ALA A 15 4.64 31.80 5.02
CA ALA A 15 4.87 30.52 4.38
C ALA A 15 3.52 29.78 4.36
N THR A 16 2.81 29.87 3.23
CA THR A 16 1.65 29.02 2.95
C THR A 16 2.13 27.58 2.83
N VAL A 17 2.17 26.89 3.97
CA VAL A 17 2.26 25.43 4.00
C VAL A 17 0.90 24.92 3.52
N GLY A 18 0.72 24.85 2.20
CA GLY A 18 -0.41 24.17 1.61
C GLY A 18 -0.41 22.72 2.10
N PRO A 19 -1.57 22.15 2.45
CA PRO A 19 -1.61 20.74 2.81
C PRO A 19 -1.16 19.94 1.59
N SER A 20 -0.02 19.26 1.71
CA SER A 20 0.31 18.14 0.84
C SER A 20 -0.83 17.14 1.00
N ALA A 21 -1.79 17.17 0.08
CA ALA A 21 -2.80 16.15 -0.05
C ALA A 21 -2.03 14.84 -0.30
N ALA A 22 -1.77 14.09 0.76
CA ALA A 22 -1.37 12.71 0.65
C ALA A 22 -2.53 12.02 -0.08
N GLN A 23 -2.43 11.88 -1.41
CA GLN A 23 -3.41 11.16 -2.21
C GLN A 23 -3.61 9.80 -1.56
N GLU A 24 -4.78 9.63 -0.97
CA GLU A 24 -5.25 8.38 -0.42
C GLU A 24 -5.33 7.38 -1.58
N PRO A 25 -4.86 6.14 -1.40
CA PRO A 25 -4.90 5.17 -2.48
C PRO A 25 -6.35 4.83 -2.82
N ASP A 26 -6.68 4.87 -4.11
CA ASP A 26 -8.03 4.57 -4.58
C ASP A 26 -8.32 3.08 -4.42
N SER A 27 -9.46 2.76 -3.81
CA SER A 27 -9.97 1.38 -3.79
C SER A 27 -10.47 1.01 -5.20
N VAL A 28 -10.07 -0.16 -5.70
CA VAL A 28 -10.48 -0.65 -7.02
C VAL A 28 -10.91 -2.11 -6.94
N GLU A 29 -11.81 -2.52 -7.84
CA GLU A 29 -12.32 -3.89 -7.86
C GLU A 29 -11.36 -4.88 -8.55
N ALA A 30 -10.56 -4.41 -9.52
CA ALA A 30 -9.64 -5.25 -10.25
C ALA A 30 -8.39 -4.52 -10.75
N VAL A 31 -7.29 -5.25 -10.87
CA VAL A 31 -6.00 -4.77 -11.37
C VAL A 31 -5.34 -5.77 -12.31
N GLU A 32 -4.43 -5.26 -13.14
CA GLU A 32 -3.57 -6.02 -14.05
C GLU A 32 -2.11 -5.84 -13.59
N PRO A 33 -1.50 -6.86 -12.97
CA PRO A 33 -0.09 -6.86 -12.63
C PRO A 33 0.78 -6.75 -13.88
N GLY A 34 1.69 -5.77 -13.92
CA GLY A 34 2.69 -5.65 -14.97
C GLY A 34 4.06 -6.24 -14.61
N GLY A 35 4.17 -6.87 -13.45
CA GLY A 35 5.42 -7.40 -12.92
C GLY A 35 5.20 -8.39 -11.77
N PRO A 36 6.27 -8.96 -11.22
CA PRO A 36 6.19 -9.87 -10.08
C PRO A 36 5.68 -9.15 -8.83
N GLY A 37 5.05 -9.92 -7.93
CA GLY A 37 4.59 -9.45 -6.63
C GLY A 37 5.66 -9.56 -5.53
N GLU A 38 5.50 -8.74 -4.50
CA GLU A 38 6.17 -8.87 -3.20
C GLU A 38 5.14 -9.24 -2.13
N LEU A 39 5.16 -10.49 -1.68
CA LEU A 39 4.26 -10.99 -0.65
C LEU A 39 4.85 -10.70 0.73
N THR A 40 4.15 -9.89 1.52
CA THR A 40 4.37 -9.79 2.97
C THR A 40 3.39 -10.72 3.68
N LYS A 41 3.91 -11.69 4.42
CA LYS A 41 3.14 -12.56 5.31
C LYS A 41 3.35 -12.13 6.77
N CYS A 42 2.27 -11.80 7.45
CA CYS A 42 2.26 -11.46 8.86
C CYS A 42 1.75 -12.65 9.68
N ARG A 43 2.32 -12.83 10.87
CA ARG A 43 1.91 -13.85 11.84
C ARG A 43 1.78 -13.17 13.19
N ASN A 44 0.60 -13.32 13.78
CA ASN A 44 0.36 -12.93 15.15
C ASN A 44 0.70 -14.10 16.07
N TRP A 45 1.66 -13.86 16.94
CA TRP A 45 1.97 -14.67 18.11
C TRP A 45 1.23 -14.07 19.31
N LEU A 46 1.06 -14.84 20.38
CA LEU A 46 0.31 -14.42 21.58
C LEU A 46 0.75 -13.05 22.15
N VAL A 47 2.01 -12.66 21.98
CA VAL A 47 2.58 -11.42 22.55
C VAL A 47 3.26 -10.51 21.53
N ALA A 48 3.28 -10.89 20.24
CA ALA A 48 4.00 -10.14 19.21
C ALA A 48 3.47 -10.45 17.80
N SER A 49 3.47 -9.47 16.92
CA SER A 49 3.25 -9.66 15.47
C SER A 49 4.58 -9.62 14.74
N SER A 50 4.82 -10.57 13.83
CA SER A 50 6.01 -10.58 12.97
C SER A 50 5.60 -10.70 11.52
N CYS A 51 6.20 -9.90 10.63
CA CYS A 51 5.96 -9.96 9.20
C CYS A 51 7.24 -10.32 8.44
N LYS A 52 7.09 -11.09 7.35
CA LYS A 52 8.18 -11.47 6.47
C LYS A 52 7.79 -11.23 5.01
N THR A 53 8.68 -10.59 4.27
CA THR A 53 8.50 -10.29 2.85
C THR A 53 9.23 -11.31 1.98
N TYR A 54 8.58 -11.70 0.90
CA TYR A 54 9.06 -12.62 -0.12
C TYR A 54 8.92 -11.95 -1.49
N HIS A 55 9.97 -11.99 -2.29
CA HIS A 55 10.02 -11.35 -3.61
C HIS A 55 9.74 -12.39 -4.72
N HIS A 56 9.53 -11.89 -5.94
CA HIS A 56 9.35 -12.70 -7.16
C HIS A 56 8.14 -13.63 -7.13
N ILE A 57 7.04 -13.16 -6.55
CA ILE A 57 5.78 -13.90 -6.54
C ILE A 57 5.15 -13.83 -7.93
N SER A 58 4.86 -14.99 -8.51
CA SER A 58 4.11 -15.07 -9.76
C SER A 58 2.65 -14.72 -9.50
N LEU A 59 2.08 -13.89 -10.37
CA LEU A 59 0.71 -13.39 -10.25
C LEU A 59 -0.06 -13.70 -11.53
N PRO A 60 -1.38 -13.96 -11.44
CA PRO A 60 -2.23 -14.09 -12.61
C PRO A 60 -2.30 -12.73 -13.35
N PRO A 61 -2.63 -12.75 -14.66
CA PRO A 61 -2.65 -11.54 -15.48
C PRO A 61 -3.71 -10.52 -15.05
N ARG A 62 -4.74 -10.95 -14.33
CA ARG A 62 -5.81 -10.11 -13.78
C ARG A 62 -6.14 -10.59 -12.37
N ILE A 63 -6.34 -9.65 -11.45
CA ILE A 63 -6.69 -9.91 -10.06
C ILE A 63 -7.91 -9.07 -9.69
N THR A 64 -8.94 -9.70 -9.14
CA THR A 64 -10.21 -9.09 -8.74
C THR A 64 -10.42 -9.29 -7.25
N VAL A 65 -11.08 -8.33 -6.58
CA VAL A 65 -11.61 -8.56 -5.24
C VAL A 65 -12.56 -9.75 -5.26
N GLY A 66 -12.38 -10.68 -4.32
CA GLY A 66 -13.07 -11.96 -4.25
C GLY A 66 -12.26 -13.14 -4.81
N ASP A 67 -11.19 -12.90 -5.57
CA ASP A 67 -10.33 -13.96 -6.07
C ASP A 67 -9.56 -14.67 -4.95
N THR A 68 -9.11 -15.89 -5.23
CA THR A 68 -8.09 -16.58 -4.43
C THR A 68 -6.91 -16.92 -5.33
N ILE A 69 -5.72 -16.44 -4.96
CA ILE A 69 -4.49 -16.61 -5.75
C ILE A 69 -3.60 -17.65 -5.05
N THR A 70 -3.27 -18.74 -5.74
CA THR A 70 -2.24 -19.66 -5.26
C THR A 70 -0.87 -19.03 -5.44
N VAL A 71 -0.20 -18.70 -4.34
CA VAL A 71 1.17 -18.16 -4.34
C VAL A 71 2.17 -19.20 -3.87
N THR A 72 3.27 -19.34 -4.59
CA THR A 72 4.40 -20.18 -4.16
C THR A 72 5.55 -19.28 -3.70
N PHE A 73 6.08 -19.51 -2.50
CA PHE A 73 7.13 -18.66 -1.94
C PHE A 73 8.11 -19.41 -1.02
N GLY A 74 9.27 -18.78 -0.78
CA GLY A 74 10.33 -19.32 0.05
C GLY A 74 11.16 -20.41 -0.62
N SER A 75 12.28 -20.77 0.00
CA SER A 75 13.24 -21.75 -0.54
C SER A 75 12.70 -23.18 -0.63
N SER A 76 11.69 -23.53 0.18
CA SER A 76 11.07 -24.85 0.18
C SER A 76 9.76 -24.92 -0.64
N ARG A 77 9.52 -23.96 -1.56
CA ARG A 77 8.30 -23.86 -2.39
C ARG A 77 7.02 -24.09 -1.60
N LYS A 78 6.75 -23.25 -0.61
CA LYS A 78 5.49 -23.30 0.13
C LYS A 78 4.38 -22.73 -0.73
N GLU A 79 3.26 -23.43 -0.77
CA GLU A 79 2.04 -22.93 -1.40
C GLU A 79 1.13 -22.28 -0.34
N TYR A 80 0.45 -21.21 -0.74
CA TYR A 80 -0.54 -20.52 0.08
C TYR A 80 -1.64 -19.99 -0.83
N GLU A 81 -2.88 -20.19 -0.41
CA GLU A 81 -4.04 -19.58 -1.03
C GLU A 81 -4.21 -18.18 -0.44
N PHE A 82 -3.88 -17.16 -1.23
CA PHE A 82 -4.02 -15.76 -0.86
C PHE A 82 -5.43 -15.29 -1.26
N PRO A 83 -6.37 -15.07 -0.32
CA PRO A 83 -7.65 -14.46 -0.64
C PRO A 83 -7.45 -12.98 -1.00
N VAL A 84 -8.19 -12.45 -1.96
CA VAL A 84 -8.12 -11.03 -2.34
C VAL A 84 -9.35 -10.32 -1.79
N ALA A 85 -9.20 -9.68 -0.64
CA ALA A 85 -10.33 -9.01 0.01
C ALA A 85 -10.42 -7.52 -0.32
N ARG A 86 -9.29 -6.88 -0.65
CA ARG A 86 -9.24 -5.45 -0.99
C ARG A 86 -8.05 -5.14 -1.88
N ILE A 87 -8.21 -4.22 -2.81
CA ILE A 87 -7.13 -3.74 -3.67
C ILE A 87 -7.05 -2.22 -3.57
N ALA A 88 -5.86 -1.71 -3.27
CA ALA A 88 -5.58 -0.29 -3.25
C ALA A 88 -4.61 0.06 -4.38
N HIS A 89 -5.00 0.98 -5.25
CA HIS A 89 -4.23 1.40 -6.41
C HIS A 89 -3.71 2.84 -6.22
N LYS A 90 -2.42 3.05 -6.49
CA LYS A 90 -1.79 4.38 -6.44
C LYS A 90 -0.74 4.52 -7.54
N GLY A 91 -1.07 5.29 -8.58
CA GLY A 91 -0.18 5.51 -9.72
C GLY A 91 0.10 4.20 -10.48
N ARG A 92 1.35 3.72 -10.46
CA ARG A 92 1.73 2.41 -11.03
C ARG A 92 1.96 1.33 -9.97
N HIS A 93 1.46 1.56 -8.76
CA HIS A 93 1.63 0.63 -7.65
C HIS A 93 0.26 0.13 -7.19
N CYS A 94 0.20 -1.15 -6.83
CA CYS A 94 -0.96 -1.73 -6.16
C CYS A 94 -0.53 -2.41 -4.87
N ALA A 95 -1.40 -2.36 -3.87
CA ALA A 95 -1.36 -3.22 -2.70
C ALA A 95 -2.63 -4.05 -2.66
N ILE A 96 -2.46 -5.36 -2.73
CA ILE A 96 -3.52 -6.37 -2.70
C ILE A 96 -3.53 -6.96 -1.30
N PHE A 97 -4.65 -6.91 -0.60
CA PHE A 97 -4.77 -7.30 0.80
C PHE A 97 -5.60 -8.55 0.97
N SER A 98 -5.18 -9.39 1.92
CA SER A 98 -5.89 -10.62 2.31
C SER A 98 -7.15 -10.37 3.13
N GLU A 99 -7.24 -9.19 3.76
CA GLU A 99 -8.33 -8.79 4.63
C GLU A 99 -8.93 -7.46 4.15
N ALA A 100 -10.25 -7.31 4.29
CA ALA A 100 -10.98 -6.10 3.90
C ALA A 100 -10.66 -4.93 4.82
N GLU A 101 -10.44 -5.23 6.10
CA GLU A 101 -10.15 -4.28 7.18
C GLU A 101 -8.85 -4.66 7.90
N GLY A 102 -8.43 -3.86 8.88
CA GLY A 102 -7.22 -4.09 9.67
C GLY A 102 -6.04 -3.19 9.30
N ASP A 103 -4.99 -3.27 10.14
CA ASP A 103 -3.76 -2.50 9.95
C ASP A 103 -3.01 -3.01 8.71
N ARG A 104 -2.85 -2.13 7.72
CA ARG A 104 -2.15 -2.39 6.44
C ARG A 104 -0.70 -2.84 6.61
N HIS A 105 -0.12 -2.72 7.80
CA HIS A 105 1.22 -3.18 8.15
C HIS A 105 1.23 -4.56 8.83
N GLN A 106 0.10 -5.04 9.32
CA GLN A 106 -0.01 -6.30 10.08
C GLN A 106 -0.88 -7.37 9.39
N ILE A 107 -1.46 -7.05 8.24
CA ILE A 107 -2.20 -8.00 7.41
C ILE A 107 -1.34 -8.51 6.25
N ASP A 108 -1.64 -9.70 5.75
CA ASP A 108 -0.94 -10.20 4.56
C ASP A 108 -1.29 -9.33 3.36
N LYS A 109 -0.25 -8.99 2.58
CA LYS A 109 -0.40 -8.17 1.38
C LYS A 109 0.57 -8.58 0.29
N ILE A 110 0.18 -8.30 -0.95
CA ILE A 110 1.05 -8.39 -2.12
C ILE A 110 1.19 -6.98 -2.70
N ASN A 111 2.41 -6.43 -2.69
CA ASN A 111 2.70 -5.19 -3.40
C ASN A 111 3.15 -5.52 -4.83
N VAL A 112 2.70 -4.72 -5.79
CA VAL A 112 2.99 -4.93 -7.21
C VAL A 112 3.39 -3.62 -7.87
N ALA A 113 4.48 -3.65 -8.63
CA ALA A 113 4.91 -2.56 -9.48
C ALA A 113 5.66 -3.11 -10.73
N PRO A 114 5.32 -2.67 -11.95
CA PRO A 114 4.19 -1.83 -12.29
C PRO A 114 2.85 -2.55 -12.13
N CYS A 115 1.78 -1.80 -11.89
CA CYS A 115 0.43 -2.31 -11.76
C CYS A 115 -0.60 -1.31 -12.29
N TYR A 116 -1.58 -1.82 -13.03
CA TYR A 116 -2.58 -1.03 -13.76
C TYR A 116 -3.98 -1.35 -13.27
N ARG A 117 -4.91 -0.40 -13.39
CA ARG A 117 -6.33 -0.70 -13.20
C ARG A 117 -6.78 -1.63 -14.31
N ALA A 118 -7.51 -2.68 -13.96
CA ALA A 118 -8.10 -3.53 -14.98
C ALA A 118 -9.11 -2.72 -15.79
N SER A 119 -9.09 -2.91 -17.11
CA SER A 119 -10.11 -2.32 -17.97
C SER A 119 -11.46 -3.00 -17.70
N THR A 120 -12.52 -2.23 -17.53
CA THR A 120 -13.88 -2.78 -17.45
C THR A 120 -14.26 -3.17 -18.87
N VAL A 121 -14.23 -4.47 -19.18
CA VAL A 121 -14.89 -4.97 -20.39
C VAL A 121 -16.38 -4.76 -20.15
N ARG A 122 -16.96 -3.79 -20.86
CA ARG A 122 -18.40 -3.53 -20.88
C ARG A 122 -19.11 -4.53 -21.77
#